data_AF-A0A7S0IGR4-F1
#
_entry.id   AF-A0A7S0IGR4-F1
#
_cell.length_a   1.000
_cell.length_b   1.000
_cell.length_c   1.000
_cell.angle_alpha   90.00
_cell.angle_beta   90.00
_cell.angle_gamma   90.00
#
_symmetry.space_group_name_H-M   'P 1'
#
loop_
_entity.id
_entity.type
_entity.pdbx_description
1 polymer ?
#
loop_
_entity_poly.entity_id
_entity_poly.type
_entity_poly.pdbx_seq_one_letter_code
_entity_poly.pdbx_strand_id
1 'polypeptide(L)'
;GRERGVAVAMAPPRHSPKRVQRRAQQLQERQREEAERRRSRQGDADKEPAARRSLDKDAPSFGKGDLPQVDLRDDPTTPDGEVTEISCYGGRLQSLSQIVGISRFANLRSLCVHGCRLTRMDVDPMLRACGDSLRDLNLSSNRLARLEGLPVLRNLRTLDVTNNAIVSLDGIDLGAPKLSRLVARYNRVRSLHALTIPRADGQPWSLAHLDIRDNNVETFADLGAGLAAVVSLRAILLRSSPSPFGSF
;
A
#
# COMPACT_ATOMS: atom_id res chain seq x y z
N GLY A 1 64.14 -4.52 -58.77
CA GLY A 1 63.87 -3.42 -57.82
C GLY A 1 62.48 -3.58 -57.24
N ARG A 2 62.43 -3.81 -55.92
CA ARG A 2 61.31 -3.71 -54.96
C ARG A 2 59.95 -4.36 -55.29
N GLU A 3 59.70 -5.45 -54.57
CA GLU A 3 58.40 -6.07 -54.34
C GLU A 3 57.49 -5.25 -53.41
N ARG A 4 56.19 -5.50 -53.54
CA ARG A 4 55.07 -4.94 -52.78
C ARG A 4 55.06 -5.45 -51.34
N GLY A 5 54.63 -4.61 -50.39
CA GLY A 5 54.27 -5.03 -49.04
C GLY A 5 53.15 -4.15 -48.48
N VAL A 6 51.90 -4.61 -48.60
CA VAL A 6 50.74 -4.01 -47.93
C VAL A 6 50.71 -4.54 -46.50
N ALA A 7 50.95 -3.68 -45.51
CA ALA A 7 50.88 -4.04 -44.11
C ALA A 7 49.43 -4.04 -43.62
N VAL A 8 48.89 -5.23 -43.32
CA VAL A 8 47.61 -5.43 -42.64
C VAL A 8 47.81 -5.20 -41.13
N ALA A 9 47.19 -4.17 -40.57
CA ALA A 9 47.18 -3.94 -39.13
C ALA A 9 46.22 -4.93 -38.43
N MET A 10 46.76 -5.88 -37.68
CA MET A 10 45.98 -6.80 -36.84
C MET A 10 45.38 -6.07 -35.63
N ALA A 11 44.07 -6.21 -35.43
CA ALA A 11 43.38 -5.75 -34.22
C ALA A 11 43.85 -6.54 -32.98
N PRO A 12 43.99 -5.91 -31.79
CA PRO A 12 44.49 -6.58 -30.61
C PRO A 12 43.47 -7.59 -30.05
N PRO A 13 43.93 -8.69 -29.42
CA PRO A 13 43.07 -9.79 -28.99
C PRO A 13 42.09 -9.37 -27.89
N ARG A 14 40.85 -9.87 -27.98
CA ARG A 14 39.69 -9.51 -27.14
C ARG A 14 39.82 -9.87 -25.65
N HIS A 15 40.89 -10.52 -25.22
CA HIS A 15 41.09 -10.96 -23.83
C HIS A 15 42.52 -10.70 -23.34
N SER A 16 42.86 -9.43 -23.11
CA SER A 16 44.07 -9.10 -22.35
C SER A 16 43.78 -9.22 -20.84
N PRO A 17 44.63 -9.90 -20.03
CA PRO A 17 44.46 -10.03 -18.58
C PRO A 17 44.27 -8.68 -17.88
N LYS A 18 44.96 -7.64 -18.37
CA LYS A 18 44.86 -6.25 -17.87
C LYS A 18 43.45 -5.65 -18.02
N ARG A 19 42.68 -6.00 -19.06
CA ARG A 19 41.28 -5.54 -19.23
C ARG A 19 40.31 -6.29 -18.32
N VAL A 20 40.54 -7.59 -18.10
CA VAL A 20 39.75 -8.40 -17.15
C VAL A 20 39.96 -7.88 -15.73
N GLN A 21 41.20 -7.58 -15.37
CA GLN A 21 41.56 -7.04 -14.06
C GLN A 21 41.00 -5.64 -13.83
N ARG A 22 41.03 -4.76 -14.84
CA ARG A 22 40.34 -3.45 -14.79
C ARG A 22 38.83 -3.60 -14.64
N ARG A 23 38.20 -4.55 -15.32
CA ARG A 23 36.75 -4.79 -15.22
C ARG A 23 36.36 -5.34 -13.84
N ALA A 24 37.19 -6.20 -13.26
CA ALA A 24 37.02 -6.70 -11.89
C ALA A 24 37.17 -5.58 -10.85
N GLN A 25 38.17 -4.70 -11.01
CA GLN A 25 38.35 -3.53 -10.14
C GLN A 25 37.15 -2.56 -10.22
N GLN A 26 36.66 -2.25 -11.42
CA GLN A 26 35.47 -1.41 -11.59
C GLN A 26 34.18 -2.04 -11.02
N LEU A 27 34.09 -3.37 -11.00
CA LEU A 27 32.95 -4.07 -10.39
C LEU A 27 33.03 -3.99 -8.86
N GLN A 28 34.23 -4.16 -8.29
CA GLN A 28 34.47 -4.02 -6.85
C GLN A 28 34.24 -2.59 -6.37
N GLU A 29 34.66 -1.58 -7.13
CA GLU A 29 34.37 -0.17 -6.83
C GLU A 29 32.87 0.11 -6.86
N ARG A 30 32.15 -0.36 -7.89
CA ARG A 30 30.68 -0.23 -7.94
C ARG A 30 29.98 -0.92 -6.77
N GLN A 31 30.43 -2.11 -6.39
CA GLN A 31 29.89 -2.83 -5.24
C GLN A 31 30.16 -2.10 -3.91
N ARG A 32 31.33 -1.45 -3.78
CA ARG A 32 31.66 -0.61 -2.61
C ARG A 32 30.82 0.66 -2.58
N GLU A 33 30.68 1.36 -3.70
CA GLU A 33 29.81 2.54 -3.80
C GLU A 33 28.34 2.18 -3.54
N GLU A 34 27.87 1.03 -4.01
CA GLU A 34 26.50 0.57 -3.74
C GLU A 34 26.32 0.16 -2.28
N ALA A 35 27.33 -0.47 -1.65
CA ALA A 35 27.32 -0.77 -0.23
C ALA A 35 27.37 0.49 0.64
N GLU A 36 28.11 1.52 0.24
CA GLU A 36 28.14 2.83 0.89
C GLU A 36 26.82 3.59 0.71
N ARG A 37 26.20 3.54 -0.48
CA ARG A 37 24.85 4.07 -0.73
C ARG A 37 23.78 3.34 0.09
N ARG A 38 23.93 2.01 0.29
CA ARG A 38 23.05 1.23 1.17
C ARG A 38 23.27 1.60 2.64
N ARG A 39 24.52 1.80 3.08
CA ARG A 39 24.83 2.29 4.45
C ARG A 39 24.33 3.71 4.69
N SER A 40 24.42 4.61 3.71
CA SER A 40 23.88 5.97 3.81
C SER A 40 22.35 5.95 3.85
N ARG A 41 21.68 5.10 3.05
CA ARG A 41 20.23 4.89 3.10
C ARG A 41 19.77 4.21 4.39
N GLN A 42 20.56 3.30 4.97
CA GLN A 42 20.27 2.66 6.26
C GLN A 42 20.41 3.65 7.42
N GLY A 43 21.37 4.58 7.37
CA GLY A 43 21.51 5.66 8.35
C GLY A 43 20.33 6.65 8.36
N ASP A 44 19.61 6.78 7.24
CA ASP A 44 18.34 7.50 7.17
C ASP A 44 17.13 6.62 7.60
N ALA A 45 17.18 5.31 7.35
CA ALA A 45 16.16 4.36 7.82
C ALA A 45 16.12 4.24 9.36
N ASP A 46 17.26 4.36 10.03
CA ASP A 46 17.36 4.34 11.50
C ASP A 46 16.94 5.69 12.14
N LYS A 47 16.82 6.77 11.35
CA LYS A 47 16.15 8.03 11.76
C LYS A 47 14.64 8.02 11.49
N GLU A 48 14.16 7.08 10.68
CA GLU A 48 12.75 6.92 10.29
C GLU A 48 11.79 6.41 11.39
N PRO A 49 12.18 5.74 12.51
CA PRO A 49 11.20 5.40 13.55
C PRO A 49 10.68 6.66 14.29
N ALA A 50 11.45 7.75 14.29
CA ALA A 50 11.00 9.04 14.82
C ALA A 50 10.05 9.77 13.84
N ALA A 51 10.26 9.63 12.53
CA ALA A 51 9.40 10.21 11.49
C ALA A 51 8.08 9.42 11.28
N ARG A 52 8.09 8.10 11.46
CA ARG A 52 6.85 7.29 11.51
C ARG A 52 5.97 7.66 12.71
N ARG A 53 6.58 8.04 13.84
CA ARG A 53 5.88 8.64 14.99
C ARG A 53 5.44 10.09 14.76
N SER A 54 5.99 10.82 13.79
CA SER A 54 5.67 12.24 13.58
C SER A 54 4.43 12.46 12.72
N LEU A 55 4.06 11.52 11.86
CA LEU A 55 2.79 11.59 11.10
C LEU A 55 1.55 11.57 12.02
N ASP A 56 1.66 11.02 13.24
CA ASP A 56 0.61 11.09 14.26
C ASP A 56 0.66 12.35 15.13
N LYS A 57 1.83 13.03 15.22
CA LYS A 57 1.99 14.23 16.04
C LYS A 57 1.46 15.49 15.35
N ASP A 58 1.56 15.53 14.03
CA ASP A 58 1.08 16.64 13.20
C ASP A 58 -0.29 16.35 12.55
N ALA A 59 -0.80 15.12 12.65
CA ALA A 59 -2.20 14.85 12.36
C ALA A 59 -3.02 15.55 13.45
N PRO A 60 -3.95 16.48 13.09
CA PRO A 60 -4.82 17.07 14.09
C PRO A 60 -5.50 15.94 14.86
N SER A 61 -5.19 15.86 16.16
CA SER A 61 -6.01 15.16 17.12
C SER A 61 -7.32 15.93 17.12
N PHE A 62 -8.27 15.55 16.27
CA PHE A 62 -9.60 16.13 16.32
C PHE A 62 -10.16 15.76 17.68
N GLY A 63 -10.12 16.72 18.61
CA GLY A 63 -10.88 16.62 19.84
C GLY A 63 -12.31 16.25 19.45
N LYS A 64 -12.83 15.18 20.05
CA LYS A 64 -14.25 14.81 19.97
C LYS A 64 -15.08 16.08 20.19
N GLY A 65 -15.63 16.70 19.15
CA GLY A 65 -16.47 17.89 19.34
C GLY A 65 -16.76 18.77 18.13
N ASP A 66 -15.75 19.18 17.36
CA ASP A 66 -15.90 20.40 16.53
C ASP A 66 -16.04 20.17 15.02
N LEU A 67 -15.99 18.93 14.56
CA LEU A 67 -16.16 18.65 13.13
C LEU A 67 -17.65 18.60 12.76
N PRO A 68 -18.06 19.24 11.65
CA PRO A 68 -19.44 19.20 11.21
C PRO A 68 -19.83 17.76 10.92
N GLN A 69 -20.92 17.37 11.56
CA GLN A 69 -21.54 16.08 11.43
C GLN A 69 -22.21 15.98 10.04
N VAL A 70 -22.01 14.83 9.38
CA VAL A 70 -22.55 14.55 8.05
C VAL A 70 -23.48 13.34 8.15
N ASP A 71 -24.75 13.55 7.85
CA ASP A 71 -25.69 12.45 7.64
C ASP A 71 -25.55 11.99 6.19
N LEU A 72 -25.18 10.72 6.01
CA LEU A 72 -24.97 10.10 4.70
C LEU A 72 -26.16 9.26 4.25
N ARG A 73 -27.28 9.37 4.96
CA ARG A 73 -28.48 8.62 4.66
C ARG A 73 -29.23 9.26 3.50
N ASP A 74 -29.44 8.49 2.44
CA ASP A 74 -30.16 8.96 1.26
C ASP A 74 -31.63 9.29 1.58
N ASP A 75 -32.28 8.47 2.42
CA ASP A 75 -33.67 8.67 2.84
C ASP A 75 -33.81 8.60 4.38
N PRO A 76 -34.13 9.72 5.06
CA PRO A 76 -34.29 9.79 6.52
C PRO A 76 -35.53 9.06 7.06
N THR A 77 -36.35 8.43 6.20
CA THR A 77 -37.51 7.63 6.61
C THR A 77 -37.27 6.11 6.64
N THR A 78 -36.31 5.58 5.89
CA THR A 78 -35.89 4.16 5.90
C THR A 78 -35.51 3.60 7.30
N PRO A 79 -36.02 2.46 7.75
CA PRO A 79 -35.56 1.88 9.02
C PRO A 79 -34.04 1.62 9.02
N ASP A 80 -33.36 1.87 10.14
CA ASP A 80 -31.90 1.69 10.25
C ASP A 80 -31.44 0.27 9.89
N GLY A 81 -32.29 -0.74 10.10
CA GLY A 81 -32.02 -2.13 9.77
C GLY A 81 -32.10 -2.47 8.28
N GLU A 82 -32.74 -1.62 7.45
CA GLU A 82 -32.84 -1.80 6.00
C GLU A 82 -31.65 -1.16 5.26
N VAL A 83 -30.93 -0.26 5.92
CA VAL A 83 -29.74 0.38 5.35
C VAL A 83 -28.61 -0.64 5.24
N THR A 84 -28.29 -1.00 4.00
CA THR A 84 -27.24 -1.99 3.69
C THR A 84 -26.07 -1.40 2.91
N GLU A 85 -26.23 -0.21 2.34
CA GLU A 85 -25.19 0.46 1.56
C GLU A 85 -25.18 1.95 1.90
N ILE A 86 -23.99 2.50 2.12
CA ILE A 86 -23.80 3.94 2.35
C ILE A 86 -22.63 4.38 1.48
N SER A 87 -22.83 5.48 0.74
CA SER A 87 -21.78 6.06 -0.08
C SER A 87 -21.61 7.55 0.20
N CYS A 88 -20.36 7.96 0.36
CA CYS A 88 -19.95 9.34 0.44
C CYS A 88 -18.88 9.59 -0.62
N TYR A 89 -19.10 10.60 -1.45
CA TYR A 89 -18.20 10.99 -2.52
C TYR A 89 -17.85 12.46 -2.38
N GLY A 90 -16.57 12.76 -2.21
CA GLY A 90 -16.10 14.13 -2.07
C GLY A 90 -16.62 14.80 -0.80
N GLY A 91 -15.90 15.82 -0.34
CA GLY A 91 -16.33 16.63 0.80
C GLY A 91 -15.21 17.02 1.75
N ARG A 92 -15.61 17.47 2.93
CA ARG A 92 -14.72 17.91 4.01
C ARG A 92 -14.59 16.86 5.12
N LEU A 93 -15.00 15.62 4.89
CA LEU A 93 -14.79 14.52 5.84
C LEU A 93 -13.28 14.31 6.04
N GLN A 94 -12.84 14.48 7.27
CA GLN A 94 -11.48 14.30 7.76
C GLN A 94 -11.36 13.05 8.66
N SER A 95 -12.49 12.57 9.19
CA SER A 95 -12.59 11.32 9.96
C SER A 95 -13.94 10.63 9.71
N LEU A 96 -14.00 9.30 9.83
CA LEU A 96 -15.27 8.56 9.86
C LEU A 96 -16.16 8.97 11.04
N SER A 97 -15.59 9.53 12.10
CA SER A 97 -16.34 10.02 13.28
C SER A 97 -17.30 11.17 12.98
N GLN A 98 -17.14 11.85 11.85
CA GLN A 98 -18.07 12.87 11.38
C GLN A 98 -19.37 12.28 10.82
N ILE A 99 -19.39 11.00 10.47
CA ILE A 99 -20.59 10.36 9.92
C ILE A 99 -21.55 10.12 11.08
N VAL A 100 -22.66 10.85 11.09
CA VAL A 100 -23.62 10.79 12.17
C VAL A 100 -24.25 9.41 12.22
N GLY A 101 -24.19 8.80 13.41
CA GLY A 101 -24.92 7.59 13.66
C GLY A 101 -24.47 6.40 12.81
N ILE A 102 -23.26 6.41 12.23
CA ILE A 102 -22.78 5.26 11.44
C ILE A 102 -22.88 3.93 12.20
N SER A 103 -22.70 3.98 13.52
CA SER A 103 -22.83 2.82 14.41
C SER A 103 -24.28 2.32 14.59
N ARG A 104 -25.30 3.00 14.06
CA ARG A 104 -26.71 2.54 14.07
C ARG A 104 -27.00 1.52 12.97
N PHE A 105 -26.25 1.57 11.88
CA PHE A 105 -26.48 0.75 10.68
C PHE A 105 -25.85 -0.65 10.85
N ALA A 106 -26.38 -1.44 11.78
CA ALA A 106 -25.83 -2.76 12.12
C ALA A 106 -25.84 -3.76 10.94
N ASN A 107 -26.68 -3.53 9.92
CA ASN A 107 -26.80 -4.38 8.73
C ASN A 107 -26.02 -3.85 7.51
N LEU A 108 -25.19 -2.83 7.68
CA LEU A 108 -24.40 -2.23 6.60
C LEU A 108 -23.44 -3.26 5.99
N ARG A 109 -23.61 -3.53 4.69
CA ARG A 109 -22.80 -4.47 3.90
C ARG A 109 -21.72 -3.77 3.11
N SER A 110 -22.00 -2.59 2.59
CA SER A 110 -21.08 -1.81 1.76
C SER A 110 -20.95 -0.39 2.29
N LEU A 111 -19.71 0.07 2.49
CA LEU A 111 -19.40 1.45 2.83
C LEU A 111 -18.40 2.00 1.82
N CYS A 112 -18.80 3.06 1.13
CA CYS A 112 -17.94 3.82 0.23
C CYS A 112 -17.70 5.21 0.82
N VAL A 113 -16.44 5.57 1.05
CA VAL A 113 -16.02 6.91 1.48
C VAL A 113 -14.87 7.35 0.57
N HIS A 114 -15.25 7.69 -0.66
CA HIS A 114 -14.31 8.04 -1.73
C HIS A 114 -14.06 9.54 -1.78
N GLY A 115 -12.81 9.94 -2.04
CA GLY A 115 -12.50 11.35 -2.31
C GLY A 115 -12.65 12.26 -1.09
N CYS A 116 -12.62 11.68 0.11
CA CYS A 116 -12.62 12.43 1.36
C CYS A 116 -11.18 12.81 1.75
N ARG A 117 -11.00 13.66 2.75
CA ARG A 117 -9.68 14.08 3.23
C ARG A 117 -9.26 13.28 4.47
N LEU A 118 -9.69 12.01 4.54
CA LEU A 118 -9.40 11.15 5.69
C LEU A 118 -7.90 10.94 5.81
N THR A 119 -7.33 11.27 6.97
CA THR A 119 -5.92 11.00 7.29
C THR A 119 -5.75 9.71 8.08
N ARG A 120 -6.82 9.25 8.74
CA ARG A 120 -6.91 8.01 9.52
C ARG A 120 -8.11 7.19 9.09
N MET A 121 -8.00 5.87 9.22
CA MET A 121 -9.12 5.00 8.88
C MET A 121 -10.23 5.09 9.94
N ASP A 122 -9.90 5.30 11.21
CA ASP A 122 -10.83 5.45 12.35
C ASP A 122 -11.98 4.41 12.37
N VAL A 123 -11.67 3.19 11.92
CA VAL A 123 -12.64 2.09 11.78
C VAL A 123 -13.18 1.65 13.14
N ASP A 124 -12.34 1.72 14.17
CA ASP A 124 -12.68 1.43 15.55
C ASP A 124 -12.69 2.74 16.34
N PRO A 125 -13.80 3.15 16.98
CA PRO A 125 -15.05 2.39 17.20
C PRO A 125 -16.14 2.55 16.14
N MET A 126 -15.93 3.35 15.08
CA MET A 126 -17.01 3.80 14.21
C MET A 126 -17.78 2.67 13.52
N LEU A 127 -17.07 1.70 12.93
CA LEU A 127 -17.66 0.57 12.20
C LEU A 127 -17.80 -0.69 13.06
N ARG A 128 -17.58 -0.60 14.37
CA ARG A 128 -17.68 -1.77 15.27
C ARG A 128 -19.08 -2.40 15.23
N ALA A 129 -20.13 -1.59 15.15
CA ALA A 129 -21.51 -2.07 15.13
C ALA A 129 -21.89 -2.81 13.84
N CYS A 130 -21.29 -2.44 12.70
CA CYS A 130 -21.47 -3.12 11.42
C CYS A 130 -20.32 -4.10 11.11
N GLY A 131 -19.42 -4.37 12.04
CA GLY A 131 -18.24 -5.21 11.81
C GLY A 131 -18.56 -6.65 11.39
N ASP A 132 -19.73 -7.15 11.82
CA ASP A 132 -20.23 -8.48 11.50
C ASP A 132 -21.07 -8.51 10.22
N SER A 133 -21.47 -7.37 9.65
CA SER A 133 -22.27 -7.30 8.42
C SER A 133 -21.48 -6.75 7.23
N LEU A 134 -20.49 -5.89 7.46
CA LEU A 134 -19.71 -5.21 6.44
C LEU A 134 -18.84 -6.20 5.65
N ARG A 135 -18.97 -6.13 4.32
CA ARG A 135 -18.27 -6.99 3.36
C ARG A 135 -17.37 -6.18 2.44
N ASP A 136 -17.77 -4.98 2.08
CA ASP A 136 -17.07 -4.14 1.12
C ASP A 136 -16.80 -2.76 1.75
N LEU A 137 -15.52 -2.39 1.83
CA LEU A 137 -15.08 -1.10 2.35
C LEU A 137 -14.21 -0.41 1.32
N ASN A 138 -14.68 0.73 0.82
CA ASN A 138 -13.96 1.58 -0.10
C ASN A 138 -13.56 2.89 0.58
N LEU A 139 -12.26 3.08 0.75
CA LEU A 139 -11.61 4.28 1.29
C LEU A 139 -10.65 4.90 0.26
N SER A 140 -10.95 4.73 -1.03
CA SER A 140 -10.10 5.25 -2.11
C SER A 140 -10.10 6.77 -2.21
N SER A 141 -9.03 7.35 -2.77
CA SER A 141 -8.83 8.79 -2.92
C SER A 141 -8.92 9.55 -1.58
N ASN A 142 -8.25 9.03 -0.55
CA ASN A 142 -8.09 9.69 0.75
C ASN A 142 -6.61 10.03 1.00
N ARG A 143 -6.23 10.33 2.25
CA ARG A 143 -4.85 10.64 2.68
C ARG A 143 -4.34 9.65 3.74
N LEU A 144 -4.82 8.42 3.68
CA LEU A 144 -4.46 7.36 4.63
C LEU A 144 -2.99 6.99 4.47
N ALA A 145 -2.26 6.88 5.56
CA ALA A 145 -0.84 6.50 5.56
C ALA A 145 -0.58 5.05 6.01
N ARG A 146 -1.56 4.42 6.67
CA ARG A 146 -1.46 3.07 7.24
C ARG A 146 -2.82 2.36 7.26
N LEU A 147 -2.79 1.04 7.43
CA LEU A 147 -3.96 0.23 7.69
C LEU A 147 -4.14 0.09 9.21
N GLU A 148 -5.32 0.45 9.74
CA GLU A 148 -5.61 0.39 11.18
C GLU A 148 -7.09 0.09 11.43
N GLY A 149 -7.42 -0.41 12.63
CA GLY A 149 -8.81 -0.69 13.02
C GLY A 149 -9.47 -1.89 12.33
N LEU A 150 -8.71 -2.72 11.62
CA LEU A 150 -9.22 -3.93 10.95
C LEU A 150 -9.76 -5.06 11.87
N PRO A 151 -9.36 -5.21 13.16
CA PRO A 151 -9.87 -6.30 14.01
C PRO A 151 -11.39 -6.32 14.21
N VAL A 152 -12.06 -5.17 14.10
CA VAL A 152 -13.53 -5.10 14.24
C VAL A 152 -14.26 -5.59 12.99
N LEU A 153 -13.61 -5.65 11.82
CA LEU A 153 -14.24 -5.96 10.52
C LEU A 153 -14.19 -7.46 10.22
N ARG A 154 -14.95 -8.27 10.96
CA ARG A 154 -14.86 -9.74 10.94
C ARG A 154 -15.30 -10.40 9.63
N ASN A 155 -16.20 -9.75 8.89
CA ASN A 155 -16.76 -10.28 7.65
C ASN A 155 -16.33 -9.54 6.38
N LEU A 156 -15.35 -8.63 6.49
CA LEU A 156 -14.85 -7.88 5.35
C LEU A 156 -14.23 -8.81 4.31
N ARG A 157 -14.60 -8.62 3.05
CA ARG A 157 -14.17 -9.41 1.88
C ARG A 157 -13.38 -8.59 0.88
N THR A 158 -13.72 -7.31 0.74
CA THR A 158 -13.08 -6.37 -0.17
C THR A 158 -12.67 -5.11 0.58
N LEU A 159 -11.39 -4.74 0.45
CA LEU A 159 -10.87 -3.46 0.90
C LEU A 159 -10.24 -2.73 -0.28
N ASP A 160 -10.76 -1.54 -0.57
CA ASP A 160 -10.18 -0.63 -1.55
C ASP A 160 -9.60 0.60 -0.85
N VAL A 161 -8.28 0.77 -0.95
CA VAL A 161 -7.52 1.90 -0.44
C VAL A 161 -6.73 2.58 -1.57
N THR A 162 -7.23 2.50 -2.80
CA THR A 162 -6.60 3.10 -3.99
C THR A 162 -6.37 4.61 -3.80
N ASN A 163 -5.28 5.14 -4.34
CA ASN A 163 -4.98 6.59 -4.31
C ASN A 163 -4.95 7.16 -2.88
N ASN A 164 -4.06 6.60 -2.06
CA ASN A 164 -3.78 7.03 -0.70
C ASN A 164 -2.25 7.24 -0.53
N ALA A 165 -1.76 7.40 0.70
CA ALA A 165 -0.35 7.56 1.03
C ALA A 165 0.23 6.35 1.79
N ILE A 166 -0.34 5.16 1.62
CA ILE A 166 0.05 3.95 2.36
C ILE A 166 1.45 3.49 1.94
N VAL A 167 2.35 3.33 2.91
CA VAL A 167 3.77 2.97 2.67
C VAL A 167 4.04 1.48 2.93
N SER A 168 3.26 0.85 3.79
CA SER A 168 3.32 -0.58 4.10
C SER A 168 1.91 -1.11 4.36
N LEU A 169 1.72 -2.42 4.19
CA LEU A 169 0.46 -3.10 4.53
C LEU A 169 0.43 -3.56 6.00
N ASP A 170 1.26 -2.96 6.87
CA ASP A 170 1.33 -3.33 8.29
C ASP A 170 -0.05 -3.15 8.96
N GLY A 171 -0.41 -4.06 9.86
CA GLY A 171 -1.70 -4.07 10.55
C GLY A 171 -2.79 -4.88 9.84
N ILE A 172 -2.55 -5.35 8.61
CA ILE A 172 -3.49 -6.23 7.88
C ILE A 172 -3.60 -7.63 8.51
N ASP A 173 -2.58 -8.07 9.22
CA ASP A 173 -2.50 -9.32 9.97
C ASP A 173 -3.37 -9.33 11.23
N LEU A 174 -3.73 -8.15 11.76
CA LEU A 174 -4.48 -8.00 13.00
C LEU A 174 -5.98 -8.32 12.86
N GLY A 175 -6.54 -8.33 11.65
CA GLY A 175 -7.99 -8.39 11.45
C GLY A 175 -8.44 -8.86 10.07
N ALA A 176 -9.73 -8.64 9.77
CA ALA A 176 -10.36 -9.01 8.49
C ALA A 176 -10.05 -10.45 8.00
N PRO A 177 -10.44 -11.50 8.75
CA PRO A 177 -10.16 -12.92 8.42
C PRO A 177 -10.65 -13.39 7.06
N LYS A 178 -11.69 -12.75 6.54
CA LYS A 178 -12.33 -13.13 5.28
C LYS A 178 -11.91 -12.25 4.10
N LEU A 179 -10.88 -11.41 4.28
CA LEU A 179 -10.44 -10.48 3.25
C LEU A 179 -9.88 -11.25 2.05
N SER A 180 -10.65 -11.22 0.95
CA SER A 180 -10.36 -11.96 -0.28
C SER A 180 -9.79 -11.07 -1.38
N ARG A 181 -10.01 -9.75 -1.30
CA ARG A 181 -9.58 -8.77 -2.28
C ARG A 181 -9.05 -7.52 -1.59
N LEU A 182 -7.80 -7.17 -1.89
CA LEU A 182 -7.17 -5.92 -1.47
C LEU A 182 -6.76 -5.13 -2.71
N VAL A 183 -7.28 -3.91 -2.83
CA VAL A 183 -6.91 -2.96 -3.88
C VAL A 183 -6.17 -1.80 -3.23
N ALA A 184 -4.86 -1.73 -3.42
CA ALA A 184 -3.96 -0.72 -2.87
C ALA A 184 -3.19 0.00 -3.99
N ARG A 185 -3.82 0.19 -5.15
CA ARG A 185 -3.23 0.88 -6.30
C ARG A 185 -2.94 2.36 -5.99
N TYR A 186 -1.96 2.98 -6.65
CA TYR A 186 -1.62 4.40 -6.44
C TYR A 186 -1.33 4.72 -4.97
N ASN A 187 -0.45 3.93 -4.36
CA ASN A 187 0.05 4.14 -3.01
C ASN A 187 1.58 4.17 -3.06
N ARG A 188 2.25 4.03 -1.90
CA ARG A 188 3.70 4.05 -1.76
C ARG A 188 4.22 2.74 -1.16
N VAL A 189 3.48 1.64 -1.32
CA VAL A 189 3.84 0.32 -0.79
C VAL A 189 5.15 -0.13 -1.41
N ARG A 190 6.15 -0.40 -0.56
CA ARG A 190 7.49 -0.81 -1.01
C ARG A 190 7.67 -2.32 -1.08
N SER A 191 7.00 -3.07 -0.20
CA SER A 191 7.14 -4.52 -0.09
C SER A 191 5.88 -5.19 0.43
N LEU A 192 5.80 -6.51 0.26
CA LEU A 192 4.75 -7.36 0.81
C LEU A 192 5.16 -8.05 2.12
N HIS A 193 6.19 -7.55 2.80
CA HIS A 193 6.70 -8.18 4.02
C HIS A 193 5.65 -8.24 5.15
N ALA A 194 4.73 -7.27 5.22
CA ALA A 194 3.61 -7.31 6.17
C ALA A 194 2.77 -8.60 6.05
N LEU A 195 2.70 -9.21 4.86
CA LEU A 195 1.95 -10.44 4.64
C LEU A 195 2.69 -11.69 5.15
N THR A 196 3.98 -11.58 5.51
CA THR A 196 4.73 -12.67 6.15
C THR A 196 4.44 -12.80 7.63
N ILE A 197 3.85 -11.77 8.23
CA ILE A 197 3.43 -11.78 9.63
C ILE A 197 2.23 -12.74 9.73
N PRO A 198 2.27 -13.78 10.59
CA PRO A 198 1.14 -14.65 10.80
C PRO A 198 -0.07 -13.86 11.31
N ARG A 199 -1.25 -14.20 10.81
CA ARG A 199 -2.49 -13.55 11.23
C ARG A 199 -2.72 -13.73 12.73
N ALA A 200 -3.28 -12.72 13.38
CA ALA A 200 -3.59 -12.74 14.81
C ALA A 200 -4.60 -13.84 15.21
N ASP A 201 -5.43 -14.29 14.27
CA ASP A 201 -6.38 -15.41 14.45
C ASP A 201 -5.74 -16.80 14.23
N GLY A 202 -4.45 -16.86 13.86
CA GLY A 202 -3.74 -18.09 13.55
C GLY A 202 -4.21 -18.81 12.29
N GLN A 203 -5.14 -18.24 11.53
CA GLN A 203 -5.66 -18.83 10.30
C GLN A 203 -4.78 -18.47 9.10
N PRO A 204 -4.78 -19.29 8.02
CA PRO A 204 -4.13 -18.91 6.78
C PRO A 204 -4.84 -17.71 6.13
N TRP A 205 -4.10 -16.98 5.29
CA TRP A 205 -4.67 -15.89 4.51
C TRP A 205 -5.79 -16.38 3.58
N SER A 206 -6.87 -15.60 3.49
CA SER A 206 -7.96 -15.80 2.50
C SER A 206 -7.83 -14.91 1.26
N LEU A 207 -6.74 -14.14 1.16
CA LEU A 207 -6.51 -13.14 0.13
C LEU A 207 -6.27 -13.78 -1.24
N ALA A 208 -7.25 -13.65 -2.13
CA ALA A 208 -7.21 -14.20 -3.48
C ALA A 208 -6.79 -13.18 -4.55
N HIS A 209 -7.03 -11.88 -4.32
CA HIS A 209 -6.75 -10.83 -5.29
C HIS A 209 -6.00 -9.68 -4.63
N LEU A 210 -4.84 -9.33 -5.18
CA LEU A 210 -4.02 -8.22 -4.71
C LEU A 210 -3.69 -7.27 -5.87
N ASP A 211 -4.15 -6.04 -5.80
CA ASP A 211 -3.77 -4.98 -6.73
C ASP A 211 -2.86 -3.97 -6.02
N ILE A 212 -1.58 -3.97 -6.38
CA ILE A 212 -0.57 -3.03 -5.91
C ILE A 212 0.09 -2.30 -7.08
N ARG A 213 -0.63 -2.11 -8.19
CA ARG A 213 -0.14 -1.30 -9.31
C ARG A 213 0.17 0.13 -8.86
N ASP A 214 1.07 0.80 -9.57
CA ASP A 214 1.42 2.19 -9.29
C ASP A 214 1.86 2.41 -7.82
N ASN A 215 2.73 1.52 -7.32
CA ASN A 215 3.38 1.59 -6.00
C ASN A 215 4.91 1.65 -6.13
N ASN A 216 5.62 1.64 -4.99
CA ASN A 216 7.08 1.79 -4.91
C ASN A 216 7.81 0.45 -4.75
N VAL A 217 7.29 -0.62 -5.37
CA VAL A 217 7.97 -1.92 -5.40
C VAL A 217 9.08 -1.88 -6.46
N GLU A 218 10.33 -1.94 -6.03
CA GLU A 218 11.49 -1.81 -6.93
C GLU A 218 11.99 -3.17 -7.42
N THR A 219 11.95 -4.20 -6.57
CA THR A 219 12.54 -5.50 -6.85
C THR A 219 11.57 -6.64 -6.60
N PHE A 220 11.82 -7.80 -7.24
CA PHE A 220 11.04 -9.01 -6.96
C PHE A 220 11.28 -9.53 -5.54
N ALA A 221 12.44 -9.24 -4.94
CA ALA A 221 12.74 -9.61 -3.55
C ALA A 221 11.75 -8.95 -2.57
N ASP A 222 11.28 -7.75 -2.88
CA ASP A 222 10.28 -7.02 -2.08
C ASP A 222 8.91 -7.71 -2.06
N LEU A 223 8.65 -8.57 -3.05
CA LEU A 223 7.42 -9.35 -3.19
C LEU A 223 7.57 -10.77 -2.67
N GLY A 224 8.74 -11.38 -2.89
CA GLY A 224 8.94 -12.83 -2.81
C GLY A 224 8.52 -13.44 -1.48
N ALA A 225 8.89 -12.83 -0.35
CA ALA A 225 8.52 -13.35 0.96
C ALA A 225 7.01 -13.29 1.23
N GLY A 226 6.36 -12.17 0.87
CA GLY A 226 4.91 -12.02 1.04
C GLY A 226 4.11 -12.94 0.12
N LEU A 227 4.56 -13.12 -1.12
CA LEU A 227 3.95 -14.07 -2.07
C LEU A 227 4.06 -15.52 -1.58
N ALA A 228 5.17 -15.89 -0.95
CA ALA A 228 5.34 -17.22 -0.36
C ALA A 228 4.41 -17.45 0.84
N ALA A 229 4.09 -16.41 1.61
CA ALA A 229 3.21 -16.50 2.77
C ALA A 229 1.72 -16.58 2.40
N VAL A 230 1.31 -15.91 1.32
CA VAL A 230 -0.10 -15.84 0.89
C VAL A 230 -0.39 -16.84 -0.23
N VAL A 231 -0.44 -18.12 0.15
CA VAL A 231 -0.69 -19.23 -0.79
C VAL A 231 -2.08 -19.24 -1.42
N SER A 232 -3.01 -18.45 -0.88
CA SER A 232 -4.37 -18.28 -1.41
C SER A 232 -4.48 -17.33 -2.59
N LEU A 233 -3.41 -16.59 -2.93
CA LEU A 233 -3.41 -15.64 -4.04
C LEU A 233 -3.68 -16.34 -5.38
N ARG A 234 -4.66 -15.81 -6.11
CA ARG A 234 -5.05 -16.24 -7.45
C ARG A 234 -4.67 -15.21 -8.51
N ALA A 235 -4.64 -13.93 -8.14
CA ALA A 235 -4.27 -12.84 -9.03
C ALA A 235 -3.49 -11.77 -8.28
N ILE A 236 -2.38 -11.33 -8.88
CA ILE A 236 -1.61 -10.17 -8.42
C ILE A 236 -1.37 -9.19 -9.57
N LEU A 237 -1.66 -7.92 -9.33
CA LEU A 237 -1.43 -6.83 -10.28
C LEU A 237 -0.31 -5.93 -9.73
N LEU A 238 0.83 -5.90 -10.41
CA LEU A 238 2.06 -5.25 -9.92
C LEU A 238 2.44 -3.96 -10.66
N ARG A 239 2.17 -3.90 -11.97
CA ARG A 239 2.62 -2.79 -12.81
C ARG A 239 1.41 -2.12 -13.48
N SER A 240 1.30 -0.80 -13.33
CA SER A 240 0.76 0.04 -14.40
C SER A 240 1.80 1.09 -14.74
N SER A 241 2.00 1.23 -16.05
CA SER A 241 3.12 1.91 -16.69
C SER A 241 2.69 3.33 -17.10
N PRO A 242 3.61 4.20 -17.57
CA PRO A 242 3.43 5.64 -17.58
C PRO A 242 2.20 6.03 -18.39
N SER A 243 1.49 7.06 -17.91
CA SER A 243 0.39 7.65 -18.64
C SER A 243 0.84 7.98 -20.09
N PRO A 244 0.09 7.58 -21.12
CA PRO A 244 0.36 8.01 -22.50
C PRO A 244 0.15 9.52 -22.68
N PHE A 245 -0.46 10.18 -21.69
CA PHE A 245 -0.60 11.61 -21.62
C PHE A 245 0.42 12.15 -20.61
N GLY A 246 1.45 12.80 -21.15
CA GLY A 246 2.38 13.60 -20.38
C GLY A 246 1.65 14.69 -19.61
N SER A 247 2.30 15.16 -18.55
CA SER A 247 1.99 16.42 -17.88
C SER A 247 1.64 17.51 -18.90
N PHE A 248 0.38 17.96 -18.88
CA PHE A 248 -0.04 19.23 -19.45
C PHE A 248 -0.07 20.28 -18.35
#